data_AF-Q1PEF6-F1
#
_entry.id   AF-Q1PEF6-F1
#
_cell.length_a   1.000
_cell.length_b   1.000
_cell.length_c   1.000
_cell.angle_alpha   90.00
_cell.angle_beta   90.00
_cell.angle_gamma   90.00
#
_symmetry.space_group_name_H-M   'P 1'
#
loop_
_entity.id
_entity.type
_entity.pdbx_description
1 polymer ?
#
loop_
_entity_poly.entity_id
_entity_poly.type
_entity_poly.pdbx_seq_one_letter_code
_entity_poly.pdbx_strand_id
1 'polypeptide(L)'
;MMIKGMAEDDCADNGIPLPNVTSKILLLVIEYCKKHVVESKEEDLKKWDAEFMKKMEQSILFDVMMAANYLNIQSLLDLTFSNCR
;
A
#
# COMPACT_ATOMS: atom_id res chain seq x y z
N MET A 1 -4.57 -6.16 -14.28
CA MET A 1 -5.38 -4.95 -14.56
C MET A 1 -5.30 -4.08 -13.33
N MET A 2 -4.70 -2.90 -13.48
CA MET A 2 -4.49 -1.95 -12.38
C MET A 2 -5.67 -0.97 -12.33
N ILE A 3 -6.16 -0.62 -11.14
CA ILE A 3 -7.36 0.21 -10.91
C ILE A 3 -7.39 1.52 -11.71
N LYS A 4 -6.24 2.02 -12.18
CA LYS A 4 -6.20 3.25 -12.99
C LYS A 4 -7.24 3.27 -14.11
N GLY A 5 -7.49 2.13 -14.78
CA GLY A 5 -8.58 2.04 -15.76
C GLY A 5 -10.00 2.04 -15.14
N MET A 6 -10.18 1.38 -13.98
CA MET A 6 -11.49 1.26 -13.31
C MET A 6 -11.96 2.53 -12.59
N ALA A 7 -11.04 3.41 -12.20
CA ALA A 7 -11.38 4.68 -11.57
C ALA A 7 -11.58 5.81 -12.60
N GLU A 8 -10.96 5.70 -13.78
CA GLU A 8 -11.15 6.62 -14.91
C GLU A 8 -12.45 6.33 -15.67
N ASP A 9 -12.82 5.05 -15.80
CA ASP A 9 -14.17 4.67 -16.15
C ASP A 9 -15.07 5.06 -14.95
N ASP A 10 -16.05 5.94 -15.16
CA ASP A 10 -17.04 6.46 -14.19
C ASP A 10 -17.94 5.36 -13.55
N CYS A 11 -17.47 4.11 -13.54
CA CYS A 11 -18.10 2.89 -13.05
C CYS A 11 -17.93 2.67 -11.54
N ALA A 12 -17.21 3.54 -10.82
CA ALA A 12 -16.86 3.32 -9.42
C ALA A 12 -17.86 3.91 -8.40
N ASP A 13 -19.07 4.32 -8.80
CA ASP A 13 -20.13 4.78 -7.89
C ASP A 13 -20.44 3.79 -6.75
N ASN A 14 -20.19 2.49 -6.98
CA ASN A 14 -20.44 1.42 -6.02
C ASN A 14 -19.20 1.02 -5.19
N GLY A 15 -18.11 1.78 -5.29
CA GLY A 15 -16.82 1.46 -4.67
C GLY A 15 -16.04 0.39 -5.43
N ILE A 16 -14.73 0.33 -5.17
CA ILE A 16 -13.83 -0.62 -5.83
C ILE A 16 -13.74 -1.88 -4.97
N PRO A 17 -14.14 -3.07 -5.47
CA PRO A 17 -14.04 -4.30 -4.71
C PRO A 17 -12.56 -4.67 -4.53
N LEU A 18 -12.11 -4.80 -3.28
CA LEU A 18 -10.78 -5.27 -2.92
C LEU A 18 -10.88 -6.68 -2.31
N PRO A 19 -11.07 -7.74 -3.12
CA PRO A 19 -11.14 -9.09 -2.58
C PRO A 19 -9.82 -9.44 -1.89
N ASN A 20 -9.92 -10.12 -0.76
CA ASN A 20 -8.79 -10.56 0.08
C ASN A 20 -7.99 -9.43 0.76
N VAL A 21 -8.39 -8.16 0.63
CA VAL A 21 -7.82 -7.07 1.44
C VAL A 21 -8.71 -6.84 2.64
N THR A 22 -8.24 -7.22 3.82
CA THR A 22 -8.98 -6.94 5.06
C THR A 22 -8.92 -5.45 5.41
N SER A 23 -9.85 -4.98 6.24
CA SER A 23 -9.85 -3.58 6.72
C SER A 23 -8.53 -3.18 7.38
N LYS A 24 -7.88 -4.12 8.08
CA LYS A 24 -6.55 -3.90 8.69
C LYS A 24 -5.47 -3.60 7.65
N ILE A 25 -5.45 -4.35 6.55
CA ILE A 25 -4.47 -4.18 5.47
C ILE A 25 -4.72 -2.86 4.75
N LEU A 26 -5.98 -2.55 4.44
CA LEU A 26 -6.32 -1.27 3.81
C LEU A 26 -5.90 -0.08 4.68
N LEU A 27 -6.09 -0.15 6.01
CA LEU A 27 -5.64 0.89 6.94
C LEU A 27 -4.12 1.09 6.91
N LEU A 28 -3.33 0.01 6.82
CA LEU A 28 -1.87 0.08 6.71
C LEU A 28 -1.44 0.73 5.39
N VAL A 29 -2.10 0.40 4.28
CA VAL A 29 -1.84 1.05 2.98
C VAL A 29 -2.17 2.55 3.05
N ILE A 30 -3.30 2.91 3.64
CA ILE A 30 -3.68 4.33 3.83
C ILE A 30 -2.69 5.05 4.74
N GLU A 31 -2.24 4.42 5.83
CA GLU A 31 -1.22 4.96 6.73
C GLU A 31 0.07 5.30 5.96
N TYR A 32 0.55 4.36 5.15
CA TYR A 32 1.71 4.56 4.27
C TYR A 32 1.49 5.74 3.31
N CYS A 33 0.38 5.75 2.56
CA CYS A 33 0.09 6.83 1.61
C CYS A 33 0.03 8.21 2.29
N LYS A 34 -0.60 8.30 3.47
CA LYS A 34 -0.68 9.55 4.23
C LYS A 34 0.70 10.05 4.68
N LYS A 35 1.61 9.17 5.07
CA LYS A 35 2.97 9.59 5.42
C LYS A 35 3.73 10.08 4.18
N HIS A 36 3.69 9.32 3.09
CA HIS A 36 4.47 9.60 1.87
C HIS A 36 3.95 10.78 1.04
N VAL A 37 2.70 11.19 1.20
CA VAL A 37 2.18 12.40 0.53
C VAL A 37 2.53 13.69 1.27
N VAL A 38 2.76 13.63 2.59
CA VAL A 38 3.02 14.81 3.44
C VAL A 38 4.51 15.01 3.67
N GLU A 39 5.24 13.93 3.94
CA GLU A 39 6.66 14.01 4.25
C GLU A 39 7.48 14.08 2.95
N SER A 40 8.29 15.13 2.82
CA SER A 40 9.14 15.34 1.65
C SER A 40 10.61 15.01 1.91
N LYS A 41 11.02 14.88 3.18
CA LYS A 41 12.40 14.58 3.54
C LYS A 41 12.65 13.07 3.42
N GLU A 42 13.49 12.71 2.46
CA GLU A 42 13.83 11.32 2.16
C GLU A 42 14.41 10.56 3.37
N GLU A 43 15.24 11.21 4.18
CA GLU A 43 15.81 10.58 5.39
C GLU A 43 14.74 10.26 6.44
N ASP A 44 13.75 11.13 6.59
CA ASP A 44 12.65 10.93 7.56
C ASP A 44 11.66 9.88 7.05
N LEU A 45 11.43 9.82 5.74
CA LEU A 45 10.69 8.73 5.09
C LEU A 45 11.38 7.39 5.30
N LYS A 46 12.67 7.26 5.00
CA LYS A 46 13.43 6.01 5.18
C LYS A 46 13.39 5.47 6.60
N LYS A 47 13.54 6.36 7.61
CA LYS A 47 13.42 5.99 9.02
C LYS A 47 12.01 5.51 9.33
N TRP A 48 11.00 6.23 8.85
CA TRP A 48 9.61 5.85 9.09
C TRP A 48 9.25 4.54 8.40
N ASP A 49 9.70 4.30 7.17
CA ASP A 49 9.49 3.07 6.42
C ASP A 49 10.10 1.87 7.16
N ALA A 50 11.30 2.02 7.72
CA ALA A 50 11.91 0.98 8.53
C ALA A 50 11.06 0.64 9.77
N GLU A 51 10.49 1.64 10.46
CA GLU A 51 9.58 1.39 11.60
C GLU A 51 8.23 0.82 11.16
N PHE A 52 7.70 1.27 10.02
CA PHE A 52 6.47 0.77 9.42
C PHE A 52 6.60 -0.73 9.10
N MET A 53 7.72 -1.14 8.52
CA MET A 53 7.99 -2.54 8.17
C MET A 53 8.11 -3.45 9.39
N LYS A 54 8.51 -2.95 10.57
CA LYS A 54 8.53 -3.76 11.81
C LYS A 54 7.14 -4.18 12.27
N LYS A 55 6.07 -3.52 11.81
CA LYS A 55 4.68 -3.91 12.10
C LYS A 55 4.24 -5.11 11.27
N MET A 56 5.01 -5.49 10.25
CA MET A 56 4.63 -6.47 9.24
C MET A 56 5.17 -7.86 9.62
N GLU A 57 4.33 -8.69 10.23
CA GLU A 57 4.54 -10.14 10.19
C GLU A 57 4.37 -10.64 8.74
N GLN A 58 4.88 -11.84 8.42
CA GLN A 58 4.98 -12.33 7.05
C GLN A 58 3.62 -12.38 6.31
N SER A 59 2.54 -12.74 6.99
CA SER A 59 1.18 -12.75 6.41
C SER A 59 0.71 -11.33 6.05
N ILE A 60 0.87 -10.38 6.96
CA ILE A 60 0.52 -8.97 6.72
C ILE A 60 1.37 -8.39 5.59
N LEU A 61 2.66 -8.71 5.55
CA LEU A 61 3.56 -8.26 4.49
C LEU A 61 3.04 -8.67 3.10
N PHE A 62 2.64 -9.95 2.96
CA PHE A 62 2.11 -10.46 1.70
C PHE A 62 0.79 -9.78 1.31
N ASP A 63 -0.13 -9.59 2.24
CA ASP A 63 -1.39 -8.93 1.98
C ASP A 63 -1.22 -7.44 1.61
N VAL A 64 -0.29 -6.73 2.28
CA VAL A 64 0.05 -5.34 1.95
C VAL A 64 0.69 -5.25 0.56
N MET A 65 1.58 -6.19 0.22
CA MET A 65 2.20 -6.26 -1.12
C MET A 65 1.15 -6.49 -2.21
N MET A 66 0.19 -7.41 -1.99
CA MET A 66 -0.92 -7.64 -2.91
C MET A 66 -1.82 -6.42 -3.06
N ALA A 67 -2.17 -5.76 -1.95
CA ALA A 67 -2.94 -4.52 -1.97
C ALA A 67 -2.20 -3.41 -2.72
N ALA A 68 -0.89 -3.24 -2.48
CA ALA A 68 -0.06 -2.25 -3.16
C ALA A 68 0.01 -2.50 -4.68
N ASN A 69 0.16 -3.76 -5.10
CA ASN A 69 0.10 -4.14 -6.51
C ASN A 69 -1.27 -3.86 -7.14
N TYR A 70 -2.36 -4.20 -6.44
CA TYR A 70 -3.73 -3.98 -6.92
C TYR A 70 -4.06 -2.49 -7.07
N LEU A 71 -3.67 -1.68 -6.08
CA LEU A 71 -3.85 -0.23 -6.02
C LEU A 71 -2.80 0.56 -6.82
N ASN A 72 -1.82 -0.13 -7.42
CA ASN A 72 -0.73 0.45 -8.19
C ASN A 72 0.11 1.49 -7.42
N ILE A 73 0.49 1.17 -6.18
CA ILE A 73 1.32 2.02 -5.32
C ILE A 73 2.78 1.50 -5.40
N GLN A 74 3.51 1.96 -6.41
CA GLN A 74 4.84 1.42 -6.73
C GLN A 74 5.84 1.52 -5.56
N SER A 75 5.88 2.64 -4.84
CA SER A 75 6.83 2.82 -3.74
C SER A 75 6.58 1.83 -2.58
N LEU A 76 5.31 1.56 -2.26
CA LEU A 76 4.95 0.56 -1.25
C LEU A 76 5.24 -0.86 -1.76
N LEU A 77 4.96 -1.13 -3.03
CA LEU A 77 5.26 -2.40 -3.65
C LEU A 77 6.76 -2.70 -3.58
N ASP A 78 7.61 -1.75 -3.98
CA ASP A 78 9.07 -1.86 -3.90
C ASP A 78 9.56 -2.04 -2.45
N LEU A 79 8.99 -1.28 -1.50
CA LEU A 79 9.30 -1.40 -0.08
C LEU A 79 8.96 -2.80 0.45
N THR A 80 7.79 -3.33 0.12
CA THR A 80 7.39 -4.68 0.55
C THR A 80 8.22 -5.78 -0.12
N PHE A 81 8.52 -5.64 -1.42
CA PHE A 81 9.39 -6.58 -2.14
C PHE A 81 10.80 -6.63 -1.57
N SER A 82 11.41 -5.48 -1.25
CA SER A 82 12.75 -5.42 -0.66
C SER A 82 12.84 -6.03 0.75
N ASN A 83 11.70 -6.23 1.42
CA ASN A 83 11.61 -6.84 2.75
C ASN A 83 11.07 -8.27 2.74
N CYS A 84 10.69 -8.80 1.58
CA CYS A 84 10.36 -10.21 1.42
C CYS A 84 11.67 -11.01 1.50
N ARG A 85 11.94 -11.62 2.66
CA ARG A 85 13.05 -12.57 2.84
C ARG A 85 12.68 -13.97 2.36
#